data_AF-A0A966CDF2-F1
#
_entry.id   AF-A0A966CDF2-F1
#
_cell.length_a   1.000
_cell.length_b   1.000
_cell.length_c   1.000
_cell.angle_alpha   90.00
_cell.angle_beta   90.00
_cell.angle_gamma   90.00
#
_symmetry.space_group_name_H-M   'P 1'
#
loop_
_entity.id
_entity.type
_entity.pdbx_description
1 polymer ?
#
loop_
_entity_poly.entity_id
_entity_poly.type
_entity_poly.pdbx_seq_one_letter_code
_entity_poly.pdbx_strand_id
1 'polypeptide(L)'
;MPEKKEFLKRGEVRTMTKDIERLKEEEAKRERERIAALKIEEKKKEIEKRVAEEKKGAEVQKEEVPEKKIGFKLERKEKNARQALEKEKTEIGKKIISLLQQKDFFQRRKEGYQEEAEELKKTLEPISRKEKEIKEKKGEIEKREREAASFTEKQVIERERWGVERERKEIEAKRWGIEDRIFEAEKKIKEMELGSEKISSEIRECKKNQKKIEEREKEIELTEKKEKLREELSTILAEGEPLRRGLEELSQKKEELGRNLAEILIKEKDVEQKISELEEKEETANLIEKREIEKERWKMDEEREKIEERKWQLNEAKEKIAQEEREIKLKHQPLIEKENLIKKEIEAIERIIGKEVEEEKRVEIPEEAPSGKEKPIEEMEKIEKPEESKIEKELRERKEFLERLKEERGIEKEVLEPTEELEELIIRPVPQKPPLFEKLLARIIITTVVLVILTTLFFLWYFFFKTKI
;
A
#
# COMPACT_ATOMS: atom_id res chain seq x y z
N MET A 1 1.21 -107.94 -56.92
CA MET A 1 0.54 -107.19 -55.82
C MET A 1 1.15 -105.79 -55.69
N PRO A 2 0.57 -104.75 -56.32
CA PRO A 2 1.01 -103.36 -56.15
C PRO A 2 -0.05 -102.40 -55.57
N GLU A 3 -1.21 -102.86 -55.09
CA GLU A 3 -2.31 -101.94 -54.73
C GLU A 3 -2.41 -101.58 -53.24
N LYS A 4 -1.71 -102.28 -52.33
CA LYS A 4 -1.81 -102.02 -50.88
C LYS A 4 -0.87 -100.94 -50.33
N LYS A 5 0.13 -100.47 -51.09
CA LYS A 5 1.09 -99.45 -50.62
C LYS A 5 0.67 -97.99 -50.90
N GLU A 6 -0.27 -97.77 -51.82
CA GLU A 6 -0.73 -96.41 -52.15
C GLU A 6 -1.84 -95.89 -51.21
N PHE A 7 -2.61 -96.78 -50.59
CA PHE A 7 -3.67 -96.39 -49.65
C PHE A 7 -3.14 -95.92 -48.29
N LEU A 8 -2.03 -96.47 -47.80
CA LEU A 8 -1.41 -96.06 -46.53
C LEU A 8 -0.81 -94.65 -46.59
N LYS A 9 -0.22 -94.25 -47.73
CA LYS A 9 0.35 -92.91 -47.91
C LYS A 9 -0.69 -91.80 -48.08
N ARG A 10 -1.92 -92.12 -48.51
CA ARG A 10 -3.02 -91.14 -48.60
C ARG A 10 -3.77 -90.93 -47.28
N GLY A 11 -3.67 -91.88 -46.35
CA GLY A 11 -4.27 -91.80 -45.00
C GLY A 11 -3.51 -90.85 -44.07
N GLU A 12 -2.19 -91.05 -43.93
CA GLU A 12 -1.32 -90.23 -43.06
C GLU A 12 -1.14 -88.79 -43.55
N VAL A 13 -1.14 -88.57 -44.87
CA VAL A 13 -1.05 -87.21 -45.43
C VAL A 13 -2.33 -86.41 -45.18
N ARG A 14 -3.51 -87.06 -45.19
CA ARG A 14 -4.80 -86.39 -44.88
C ARG A 14 -4.96 -86.02 -43.42
N THR A 15 -4.43 -86.82 -42.48
CA THR A 15 -4.46 -86.51 -41.05
C THR A 15 -3.47 -85.39 -40.72
N MET A 16 -2.26 -85.40 -41.28
CA MET A 16 -1.30 -84.31 -41.08
C MET A 16 -1.74 -82.97 -41.69
N THR A 17 -2.40 -82.94 -42.87
CA THR A 17 -2.97 -81.68 -43.38
C THR A 17 -4.07 -81.12 -42.48
N LYS A 18 -4.91 -81.97 -41.87
CA LYS A 18 -5.95 -81.53 -40.93
C LYS A 18 -5.36 -81.03 -39.61
N ASP A 19 -4.28 -81.64 -39.14
CA ASP A 19 -3.59 -81.20 -37.92
C ASP A 19 -2.81 -79.91 -38.15
N ILE A 20 -2.22 -79.70 -39.33
CA ILE A 20 -1.59 -78.43 -39.74
C ILE A 20 -2.64 -77.32 -39.91
N GLU A 21 -3.81 -77.62 -40.48
CA GLU A 21 -4.91 -76.65 -40.56
C GLU A 21 -5.46 -76.30 -39.17
N ARG A 22 -5.61 -77.29 -38.28
CA ARG A 22 -6.08 -77.06 -36.90
C ARG A 22 -5.08 -76.24 -36.08
N LEU A 23 -3.76 -76.48 -36.23
CA LEU A 23 -2.72 -75.66 -35.59
C LEU A 23 -2.68 -74.23 -36.14
N LYS A 24 -2.85 -74.04 -37.46
CA LYS A 24 -2.97 -72.70 -38.07
C LYS A 24 -4.25 -71.98 -37.63
N GLU A 25 -5.34 -72.70 -37.44
CA GLU A 25 -6.61 -72.14 -36.95
C GLU A 25 -6.53 -71.77 -35.47
N GLU A 26 -5.81 -72.56 -34.65
CA GLU A 26 -5.51 -72.23 -33.26
C GLU A 26 -4.55 -71.05 -33.11
N GLU A 27 -3.50 -70.97 -33.93
CA GLU A 27 -2.63 -69.80 -33.98
C GLU A 27 -3.38 -68.56 -34.46
N ALA A 28 -4.21 -68.68 -35.50
CA ALA A 28 -5.05 -67.58 -35.97
C ALA A 28 -6.09 -67.14 -34.93
N LYS A 29 -6.62 -68.05 -34.11
CA LYS A 29 -7.49 -67.71 -32.97
C LYS A 29 -6.73 -66.97 -31.88
N ARG A 30 -5.53 -67.44 -31.51
CA ARG A 30 -4.67 -66.76 -30.52
C ARG A 30 -4.21 -65.38 -30.99
N GLU A 31 -3.91 -65.22 -32.28
CA GLU A 31 -3.56 -63.93 -32.88
C GLU A 31 -4.75 -62.96 -32.82
N ARG A 32 -5.97 -63.45 -33.13
CA ARG A 32 -7.21 -62.67 -33.04
C ARG A 32 -7.55 -62.28 -31.59
N GLU A 33 -7.33 -63.18 -30.63
CA GLU A 33 -7.51 -62.89 -29.21
C GLU A 33 -6.52 -61.85 -28.69
N ARG A 34 -5.25 -61.90 -29.12
CA ARG A 34 -4.25 -60.87 -28.79
C ARG A 34 -4.60 -59.52 -29.39
N ILE A 35 -5.03 -59.48 -30.65
CA ILE A 35 -5.47 -58.24 -31.30
C ILE A 35 -6.73 -57.67 -30.63
N ALA A 36 -7.66 -58.54 -30.20
CA ALA A 36 -8.84 -58.13 -29.46
C ALA A 36 -8.48 -57.57 -28.08
N ALA A 37 -7.55 -58.19 -27.36
CA ALA A 37 -7.06 -57.71 -26.07
C ALA A 37 -6.37 -56.35 -26.19
N LEU A 38 -5.50 -56.16 -27.18
CA LEU A 38 -4.84 -54.88 -27.44
C LEU A 38 -5.84 -53.77 -27.79
N LYS A 39 -6.88 -54.06 -28.58
CA LYS A 39 -7.95 -53.09 -28.89
C LYS A 39 -8.81 -52.73 -27.67
N ILE A 40 -9.01 -53.67 -26.74
CA ILE A 40 -9.73 -53.40 -25.48
C ILE A 40 -8.86 -52.52 -24.57
N GLU A 41 -7.55 -52.75 -24.53
CA GLU A 41 -6.62 -52.01 -23.71
C GLU A 41 -6.36 -50.58 -24.25
N GLU A 42 -6.29 -50.41 -25.56
CA GLU A 42 -6.27 -49.09 -26.21
C GLU A 42 -7.56 -48.31 -25.94
N LYS A 43 -8.73 -48.96 -26.06
CA LYS A 43 -10.01 -48.30 -25.71
C LYS A 43 -10.09 -47.95 -24.23
N LYS A 44 -9.57 -48.78 -23.33
CA LYS A 44 -9.48 -48.46 -21.90
C LYS A 44 -8.56 -47.26 -21.63
N LYS A 45 -7.39 -47.20 -22.29
CA LYS A 45 -6.48 -46.05 -22.18
C LYS A 45 -7.06 -44.77 -22.79
N GLU A 46 -7.83 -44.87 -23.87
CA GLU A 46 -8.52 -43.72 -24.46
C GLU A 46 -9.66 -43.22 -23.56
N ILE A 47 -10.42 -44.13 -22.94
CA ILE A 47 -11.45 -43.77 -21.96
C ILE A 47 -10.80 -43.18 -20.69
N GLU A 48 -9.69 -43.74 -20.19
CA GLU A 48 -8.95 -43.17 -19.06
C GLU A 48 -8.38 -41.79 -19.40
N LYS A 49 -7.87 -41.57 -20.62
CA LYS A 49 -7.43 -40.24 -21.07
C LYS A 49 -8.58 -39.25 -21.14
N ARG A 50 -9.74 -39.64 -21.70
CA ARG A 50 -10.93 -38.77 -21.76
C ARG A 50 -11.49 -38.47 -20.37
N VAL A 51 -11.52 -39.45 -19.47
CA VAL A 51 -11.95 -39.26 -18.08
C VAL A 51 -10.94 -38.41 -17.29
N ALA A 52 -9.64 -38.53 -17.57
CA ALA A 52 -8.61 -37.68 -16.98
C ALA A 52 -8.64 -36.25 -17.53
N GLU A 53 -8.94 -36.06 -18.82
CA GLU A 53 -9.15 -34.75 -19.44
C GLU A 53 -10.44 -34.08 -18.98
N GLU A 54 -11.55 -34.82 -18.82
CA GLU A 54 -12.79 -34.31 -18.22
C GLU A 54 -12.60 -33.96 -16.74
N LYS A 55 -11.85 -34.76 -15.98
CA LYS A 55 -11.52 -34.44 -14.59
C LYS A 55 -10.65 -33.19 -14.49
N LYS A 56 -9.60 -33.08 -15.32
CA LYS A 56 -8.77 -31.86 -15.40
C LYS A 56 -9.57 -30.64 -15.87
N GLY A 57 -10.47 -30.80 -16.84
CA GLY A 57 -11.35 -29.72 -17.31
C GLY A 57 -12.40 -29.29 -16.29
N ALA A 58 -12.93 -30.22 -15.49
CA ALA A 58 -13.90 -29.94 -14.42
C ALA A 58 -13.25 -29.40 -13.13
N GLU A 59 -11.98 -29.70 -12.89
CA GLU A 59 -11.18 -29.21 -11.77
C GLU A 59 -10.68 -27.77 -12.04
N VAL A 60 -10.21 -27.49 -13.26
CA VAL A 60 -9.84 -26.12 -13.71
C VAL A 60 -11.06 -25.18 -13.73
N GLN A 61 -12.25 -25.65 -14.11
CA GLN A 61 -13.47 -24.83 -14.05
C GLN A 61 -14.03 -24.63 -12.63
N LYS A 62 -13.60 -25.41 -11.63
CA LYS A 62 -14.00 -25.21 -10.23
C LYS A 62 -13.06 -24.29 -9.45
N GLU A 63 -11.80 -24.16 -9.87
CA GLU A 63 -10.80 -23.31 -9.20
C GLU A 63 -10.76 -21.85 -9.71
N GLU A 64 -11.10 -21.56 -10.97
CA GLU A 64 -11.08 -20.16 -11.48
C GLU A 64 -12.38 -19.36 -11.23
N VAL A 65 -13.50 -20.04 -10.98
CA VAL A 65 -14.82 -19.40 -10.78
C VAL A 65 -15.06 -18.77 -9.39
N PRO A 66 -14.45 -19.23 -8.26
CA PRO A 66 -14.69 -18.59 -6.97
C PRO A 66 -14.04 -17.20 -6.85
N GLU A 67 -12.83 -16.97 -7.35
CA GLU A 67 -12.11 -15.70 -7.16
C GLU A 67 -12.78 -14.51 -7.87
N LYS A 68 -13.17 -14.67 -9.14
CA LYS A 68 -13.90 -13.61 -9.87
C LYS A 68 -15.27 -13.28 -9.28
N LYS A 69 -15.96 -14.27 -8.66
CA LYS A 69 -17.24 -14.05 -7.97
C LYS A 69 -17.07 -13.37 -6.60
N ILE A 70 -15.89 -13.46 -5.99
CA ILE A 70 -15.57 -12.82 -4.72
C ILE A 70 -15.24 -11.33 -4.96
N GLY A 71 -14.42 -11.00 -5.96
CA GLY A 71 -14.12 -9.61 -6.35
C GLY A 71 -15.38 -8.81 -6.71
N PHE A 72 -16.26 -9.37 -7.55
CA PHE A 72 -17.54 -8.72 -7.91
C PHE A 72 -18.49 -8.50 -6.71
N LYS A 73 -18.38 -9.31 -5.65
CA LYS A 73 -19.16 -9.15 -4.42
C LYS A 73 -18.57 -8.10 -3.49
N LEU A 74 -17.25 -7.97 -3.41
CA LEU A 74 -16.57 -6.93 -2.64
C LEU A 74 -16.78 -5.55 -3.27
N GLU A 75 -16.55 -5.43 -4.57
CA GLU A 75 -16.71 -4.17 -5.30
C GLU A 75 -18.16 -3.64 -5.24
N ARG A 76 -19.16 -4.55 -5.30
CA ARG A 76 -20.56 -4.19 -5.11
C ARG A 76 -20.89 -3.77 -3.67
N LYS A 77 -20.24 -4.37 -2.67
CA LYS A 77 -20.40 -3.99 -1.25
C LYS A 77 -19.79 -2.62 -0.99
N GLU A 78 -18.59 -2.35 -1.49
CA GLU A 78 -17.90 -1.06 -1.34
C GLU A 78 -18.66 0.07 -2.04
N LYS A 79 -19.17 -0.18 -3.26
CA LYS A 79 -20.03 0.77 -3.96
C LYS A 79 -21.32 1.08 -3.20
N ASN A 80 -21.96 0.06 -2.64
CA ASN A 80 -23.15 0.24 -1.81
C ASN A 80 -22.82 1.00 -0.51
N ALA A 81 -21.68 0.70 0.11
CA ALA A 81 -21.21 1.40 1.30
C ALA A 81 -20.94 2.88 1.02
N ARG A 82 -20.29 3.21 -0.10
CA ARG A 82 -20.10 4.60 -0.57
C ARG A 82 -21.42 5.32 -0.78
N GLN A 83 -22.37 4.69 -1.47
CA GLN A 83 -23.70 5.29 -1.67
C GLN A 83 -24.45 5.49 -0.35
N ALA A 84 -24.27 4.61 0.64
CA ALA A 84 -24.85 4.78 1.96
C ALA A 84 -24.20 5.95 2.71
N LEU A 85 -22.87 6.01 2.75
CA LEU A 85 -22.11 7.11 3.37
C LEU A 85 -22.42 8.46 2.72
N GLU A 86 -22.54 8.50 1.40
CA GLU A 86 -22.90 9.73 0.67
C GLU A 86 -24.32 10.20 1.02
N LYS A 87 -25.29 9.28 1.11
CA LYS A 87 -26.63 9.61 1.59
C LYS A 87 -26.60 10.16 3.01
N GLU A 88 -25.92 9.47 3.93
CA GLU A 88 -25.75 9.91 5.31
C GLU A 88 -25.11 11.31 5.39
N LYS A 89 -24.08 11.58 4.58
CA LYS A 89 -23.42 12.90 4.50
C LYS A 89 -24.38 13.98 4.02
N THR A 90 -25.21 13.69 3.01
CA THR A 90 -26.23 14.65 2.54
C THR A 90 -27.33 14.88 3.57
N GLU A 91 -27.74 13.84 4.31
CA GLU A 91 -28.74 13.93 5.37
C GLU A 91 -28.21 14.76 6.56
N ILE A 92 -26.97 14.49 6.98
CA ILE A 92 -26.27 15.29 8.00
C ILE A 92 -26.10 16.73 7.52
N GLY A 93 -25.73 16.96 6.26
CA GLY A 93 -25.62 18.29 5.67
C GLY A 93 -26.94 19.06 5.71
N LYS A 94 -28.06 18.43 5.29
CA LYS A 94 -29.40 19.01 5.39
C LYS A 94 -29.78 19.30 6.84
N LYS A 95 -29.48 18.37 7.76
CA LYS A 95 -29.73 18.55 9.20
C LYS A 95 -28.96 19.75 9.74
N ILE A 96 -27.67 19.90 9.43
CA ILE A 96 -26.84 21.04 9.83
C ILE A 96 -27.44 22.36 9.30
N ILE A 97 -27.85 22.40 8.03
CA ILE A 97 -28.47 23.60 7.46
C ILE A 97 -29.76 23.95 8.21
N SER A 98 -30.63 22.96 8.49
CA SER A 98 -31.86 23.20 9.24
C SER A 98 -31.59 23.68 10.68
N LEU A 99 -30.56 23.14 11.34
CA LEU A 99 -30.12 23.56 12.66
C LEU A 99 -29.53 24.98 12.64
N LEU A 100 -28.77 25.35 11.60
CA LEU A 100 -28.27 26.72 11.44
C LEU A 100 -29.41 27.72 11.25
N GLN A 101 -30.40 27.38 10.42
CA GLN A 101 -31.61 28.21 10.26
C GLN A 101 -32.38 28.38 11.58
N GLN A 102 -32.51 27.31 12.35
CA GLN A 102 -33.10 27.40 13.70
C GLN A 102 -32.25 28.29 14.59
N LYS A 103 -30.93 28.13 14.62
CA LYS A 103 -30.04 28.97 15.43
C LYS A 103 -30.19 30.45 15.08
N ASP A 104 -30.24 30.79 13.79
CA ASP A 104 -30.45 32.16 13.33
C ASP A 104 -31.82 32.69 13.75
N PHE A 105 -32.86 31.84 13.73
CA PHE A 105 -34.18 32.20 14.26
C PHE A 105 -34.14 32.52 15.76
N PHE A 106 -33.48 31.68 16.57
CA PHE A 106 -33.29 31.94 18.00
C PHE A 106 -32.50 33.23 18.24
N GLN A 107 -31.48 33.50 17.43
CA GLN A 107 -30.67 34.71 17.52
C GLN A 107 -31.46 35.98 17.21
N ARG A 108 -32.22 36.01 16.11
CA ARG A 108 -33.08 37.16 15.76
C ARG A 108 -34.13 37.43 16.83
N ARG A 109 -34.72 36.37 17.39
CA ARG A 109 -35.74 36.50 18.43
C ARG A 109 -35.15 37.03 19.73
N LYS A 110 -33.93 36.61 20.07
CA LYS A 110 -33.15 37.14 21.19
C LYS A 110 -32.89 38.63 21.00
N GLU A 111 -32.43 39.04 19.83
CA GLU A 111 -32.17 40.45 19.49
C GLU A 111 -33.45 41.31 19.65
N GLY A 112 -34.60 40.83 19.16
CA GLY A 112 -35.87 41.53 19.34
C GLY A 112 -36.28 41.72 20.81
N TYR A 113 -36.09 40.71 21.67
CA TYR A 113 -36.36 40.86 23.11
C TYR A 113 -35.33 41.75 23.82
N GLN A 114 -34.09 41.80 23.32
CA GLN A 114 -33.06 42.72 23.83
C GLN A 114 -33.42 44.17 23.50
N GLU A 115 -33.84 44.43 22.26
CA GLU A 115 -34.34 45.75 21.84
C GLU A 115 -35.57 46.16 22.66
N GLU A 116 -36.55 45.27 22.85
CA GLU A 116 -37.72 45.54 23.71
C GLU A 116 -37.30 45.89 25.15
N ALA A 117 -36.36 45.15 25.74
CA ALA A 117 -35.84 45.42 27.07
C ALA A 117 -35.10 46.78 27.14
N GLU A 118 -34.35 47.14 26.10
CA GLU A 118 -33.67 48.44 26.01
C GLU A 118 -34.65 49.60 25.85
N GLU A 119 -35.68 49.46 25.03
CA GLU A 119 -36.76 50.44 24.90
C GLU A 119 -37.49 50.63 26.23
N LEU A 120 -37.84 49.55 26.91
CA LEU A 120 -38.44 49.60 28.24
C LEU A 120 -37.52 50.31 29.25
N LYS A 121 -36.20 50.06 29.23
CA LYS A 121 -35.22 50.78 30.05
C LYS A 121 -35.20 52.29 29.76
N LYS A 122 -35.27 52.68 28.48
CA LYS A 122 -35.41 54.11 28.09
C LYS A 122 -36.71 54.72 28.61
N THR A 123 -37.83 53.98 28.61
CA THR A 123 -39.09 54.46 29.20
C THR A 123 -39.06 54.56 30.72
N LEU A 124 -38.21 53.76 31.37
CA LEU A 124 -38.01 53.78 32.81
C LEU A 124 -37.23 55.02 33.29
N GLU A 125 -36.30 55.54 32.48
CA GLU A 125 -35.51 56.74 32.81
C GLU A 125 -36.35 57.97 33.25
N PRO A 126 -37.37 58.43 32.48
CA PRO A 126 -38.18 59.57 32.89
C PRO A 126 -39.03 59.27 34.13
N ILE A 127 -39.44 58.02 34.35
CA ILE A 127 -40.18 57.60 35.55
C ILE A 127 -39.27 57.69 36.77
N SER A 128 -38.01 57.24 36.65
CA SER A 128 -37.01 57.36 37.71
C SER A 128 -36.70 58.82 38.07
N ARG A 129 -36.67 59.73 37.09
CA ARG A 129 -36.53 61.17 37.34
C ARG A 129 -37.72 61.73 38.13
N LYS A 130 -38.95 61.41 37.72
CA LYS A 130 -40.16 61.83 38.44
C LYS A 130 -40.24 61.25 39.85
N GLU A 131 -39.77 60.03 40.07
CA GLU A 131 -39.70 59.42 41.41
C GLU A 131 -38.76 60.22 42.33
N LYS A 132 -37.60 60.68 41.82
CA LYS A 132 -36.70 61.57 42.56
C LYS A 132 -37.35 62.91 42.90
N GLU A 133 -38.02 63.54 41.94
CA GLU A 133 -38.75 64.80 42.16
C GLU A 133 -39.86 64.66 43.21
N ILE A 134 -40.64 63.56 43.17
CA ILE A 134 -41.67 63.27 44.18
C ILE A 134 -41.04 63.07 45.56
N LYS A 135 -39.89 62.40 45.63
CA LYS A 135 -39.15 62.18 46.89
C LYS A 135 -38.64 63.49 47.49
N GLU A 136 -38.12 64.39 46.66
CA GLU A 136 -37.68 65.73 47.08
C GLU A 136 -38.87 66.57 47.58
N LYS A 137 -39.97 66.63 46.81
CA LYS A 137 -41.21 67.32 47.19
C LYS A 137 -41.78 66.78 48.50
N LYS A 138 -41.80 65.45 48.69
CA LYS A 138 -42.22 64.83 49.95
C LYS A 138 -41.33 65.28 51.12
N GLY A 139 -40.01 65.30 50.93
CA GLY A 139 -39.06 65.79 51.93
C GLY A 139 -39.27 67.26 52.31
N GLU A 140 -39.58 68.13 51.34
CA GLU A 140 -39.91 69.53 51.59
C GLU A 140 -41.23 69.71 52.35
N ILE A 141 -42.26 68.95 52.01
CA ILE A 141 -43.56 68.96 52.70
C ILE A 141 -43.41 68.47 54.16
N GLU A 142 -42.64 67.41 54.39
CA GLU A 142 -42.37 66.90 55.76
C GLU A 142 -41.56 67.88 56.62
N LYS A 143 -40.70 68.70 56.02
CA LYS A 143 -40.01 69.79 56.73
C LYS A 143 -40.99 70.91 57.10
N ARG A 144 -41.82 71.35 56.14
CA ARG A 144 -42.88 72.34 56.38
C ARG A 144 -43.87 71.89 57.46
N GLU A 145 -44.25 70.60 57.48
CA GLU A 145 -45.14 70.03 58.51
C GLU A 145 -44.51 70.08 59.92
N ARG A 146 -43.21 69.83 60.02
CA ARG A 146 -42.46 69.89 61.29
C ARG A 146 -42.35 71.31 61.83
N GLU A 147 -42.16 72.30 60.94
CA GLU A 147 -41.97 73.71 61.27
C GLU A 147 -43.30 74.46 61.51
N ALA A 148 -44.43 73.92 61.06
CA ALA A 148 -45.75 74.54 61.22
C ALA A 148 -46.16 74.67 62.70
N ALA A 149 -46.60 75.87 63.09
CA ALA A 149 -46.95 76.20 64.47
C ALA A 149 -48.43 75.96 64.81
N SER A 150 -49.33 76.09 63.82
CA SER A 150 -50.78 75.91 64.04
C SER A 150 -51.31 74.54 63.58
N PHE A 151 -52.30 74.01 64.31
CA PHE A 151 -52.95 72.74 63.96
C PHE A 151 -53.64 72.79 62.58
N THR A 152 -54.23 73.93 62.23
CA THR A 152 -54.89 74.15 60.95
C THR A 152 -53.92 74.11 59.78
N GLU A 153 -52.73 74.72 59.91
CA GLU A 153 -51.68 74.64 58.89
C GLU A 153 -51.15 73.22 58.73
N LYS A 154 -50.92 72.49 59.83
CA LYS A 154 -50.54 71.06 59.78
C LYS A 154 -51.56 70.22 59.01
N GLN A 155 -52.85 70.46 59.23
CA GLN A 155 -53.92 69.70 58.56
C GLN A 155 -54.00 69.96 57.05
N VAL A 156 -53.60 71.15 56.59
CA VAL A 156 -53.51 71.47 55.16
C VAL A 156 -52.28 70.78 54.55
N ILE A 157 -51.12 70.88 55.22
CA ILE A 157 -49.87 70.26 54.77
C ILE A 157 -49.99 68.72 54.75
N GLU A 158 -50.71 68.12 55.69
CA GLU A 158 -50.96 66.68 55.69
C GLU A 158 -51.79 66.22 54.48
N ARG A 159 -52.79 67.01 54.05
CA ARG A 159 -53.53 66.72 52.81
C ARG A 159 -52.64 66.85 51.58
N GLU A 160 -51.73 67.83 51.55
CA GLU A 160 -50.71 67.95 50.50
C GLU A 160 -49.80 66.70 50.49
N ARG A 161 -49.37 66.22 51.67
CA ARG A 161 -48.59 64.98 51.81
C ARG A 161 -49.34 63.77 51.26
N TRP A 162 -50.63 63.64 51.54
CA TRP A 162 -51.46 62.55 50.98
C TRP A 162 -51.63 62.65 49.46
N GLY A 163 -51.65 63.86 48.90
CA GLY A 163 -51.59 64.07 47.45
C GLY A 163 -50.32 63.50 46.84
N VAL A 164 -49.16 63.89 47.38
CA VAL A 164 -47.84 63.43 46.92
C VAL A 164 -47.64 61.92 47.13
N GLU A 165 -48.17 61.34 48.21
CA GLU A 165 -48.09 59.88 48.43
C GLU A 165 -48.96 59.09 47.42
N ARG A 166 -50.11 59.64 46.99
CA ARG A 166 -50.88 59.02 45.90
C ARG A 166 -50.14 59.07 44.58
N GLU A 167 -49.55 60.22 44.24
CA GLU A 167 -48.70 60.36 43.06
C GLU A 167 -47.52 59.39 43.10
N ARG A 168 -46.88 59.23 44.27
CA ARG A 168 -45.81 58.25 44.47
C ARG A 168 -46.26 56.83 44.14
N LYS A 169 -47.38 56.39 44.71
CA LYS A 169 -47.93 55.05 44.46
C LYS A 169 -48.26 54.82 42.99
N GLU A 170 -48.78 55.83 42.30
CA GLU A 170 -49.04 55.76 40.86
C GLU A 170 -47.75 55.64 40.04
N ILE A 171 -46.69 56.35 40.42
CA ILE A 171 -45.39 56.25 39.75
C ILE A 171 -44.71 54.90 40.05
N GLU A 172 -44.76 54.42 41.30
CA GLU A 172 -44.22 53.10 41.66
C GLU A 172 -44.96 51.98 40.93
N ALA A 173 -46.29 52.04 40.83
CA ALA A 173 -47.06 51.06 40.06
C ALA A 173 -46.66 51.04 38.56
N LYS A 174 -46.40 52.22 37.97
CA LYS A 174 -45.90 52.32 36.59
C LYS A 174 -44.48 51.77 36.47
N ARG A 175 -43.62 52.00 37.47
CA ARG A 175 -42.25 51.48 37.52
C ARG A 175 -42.26 49.96 37.55
N TRP A 176 -43.00 49.36 38.49
CA TRP A 176 -43.11 47.91 38.63
C TRP A 176 -43.68 47.26 37.37
N GLY A 177 -44.70 47.86 36.75
CA GLY A 177 -45.25 47.34 35.50
C GLY A 177 -44.25 47.32 34.32
N ILE A 178 -43.25 48.20 34.32
CA ILE A 178 -42.17 48.20 33.32
C ILE A 178 -41.06 47.22 33.74
N GLU A 179 -40.69 47.19 35.02
CA GLU A 179 -39.72 46.24 35.57
C GLU A 179 -40.14 44.77 35.34
N ASP A 180 -41.42 44.45 35.54
CA ASP A 180 -41.98 43.12 35.28
C ASP A 180 -41.87 42.74 33.80
N ARG A 181 -42.12 43.68 32.88
CA ARG A 181 -41.97 43.45 31.43
C ARG A 181 -40.52 43.24 31.04
N ILE A 182 -39.59 43.99 31.63
CA ILE A 182 -38.15 43.79 31.43
C ILE A 182 -37.77 42.39 31.92
N PHE A 183 -38.26 41.98 33.09
CA PHE A 183 -38.00 40.64 33.64
C PHE A 183 -38.55 39.52 32.73
N GLU A 184 -39.76 39.69 32.19
CA GLU A 184 -40.34 38.74 31.22
C GLU A 184 -39.51 38.67 29.92
N ALA A 185 -39.05 39.80 29.40
CA ALA A 185 -38.16 39.84 28.24
C ALA A 185 -36.82 39.14 28.52
N GLU A 186 -36.20 39.38 29.68
CA GLU A 186 -34.97 38.72 30.12
C GLU A 186 -35.14 37.20 30.28
N LYS A 187 -36.30 36.75 30.79
CA LYS A 187 -36.61 35.31 30.86
C LYS A 187 -36.67 34.69 29.47
N LYS A 188 -37.36 35.33 28.52
CA LYS A 188 -37.44 34.87 27.13
C LYS A 188 -36.07 34.87 26.46
N ILE A 189 -35.21 35.85 26.74
CA ILE A 189 -33.81 35.88 26.28
C ILE A 189 -33.07 34.62 26.75
N LYS A 190 -33.13 34.28 28.04
CA LYS A 190 -32.49 33.08 28.60
C LYS A 190 -33.03 31.80 27.97
N GLU A 191 -34.33 31.70 27.74
CA GLU A 191 -34.94 30.56 27.05
C GLU A 191 -34.42 30.42 25.61
N MET A 192 -34.24 31.53 24.89
CA MET A 192 -33.67 31.51 23.54
C MET A 192 -32.18 31.14 23.54
N GLU A 193 -31.41 31.61 24.52
CA GLU A 193 -30.00 31.25 24.69
C GLU A 193 -29.83 29.76 24.93
N LEU A 194 -30.60 29.17 25.86
CA LEU A 194 -30.60 27.73 26.13
C LEU A 194 -31.00 26.93 24.89
N GLY A 195 -31.96 27.42 24.09
CA GLY A 195 -32.31 26.81 22.81
C GLY A 195 -31.16 26.83 21.79
N SER A 196 -30.48 27.97 21.67
CA SER A 196 -29.32 28.15 20.78
C SER A 196 -28.11 27.29 21.20
N GLU A 197 -27.90 27.10 22.49
CA GLU A 197 -26.87 26.22 23.04
C GLU A 197 -27.12 24.75 22.68
N LYS A 198 -28.36 24.26 22.86
CA LYS A 198 -28.76 22.90 22.47
C LYS A 198 -28.53 22.66 20.98
N ILE A 199 -28.97 23.57 20.13
CA ILE A 199 -28.73 23.52 18.69
C ILE A 199 -27.22 23.51 18.38
N SER A 200 -26.44 24.31 19.09
CA SER A 200 -24.99 24.35 18.91
C SER A 200 -24.32 23.02 19.29
N SER A 201 -24.80 22.32 20.33
CA SER A 201 -24.33 20.96 20.66
C SER A 201 -24.70 19.94 19.60
N GLU A 202 -25.93 19.97 19.06
CA GLU A 202 -26.35 19.08 17.97
C GLU A 202 -25.54 19.31 16.68
N ILE A 203 -25.21 20.57 16.36
CA ILE A 203 -24.33 20.89 15.24
C ILE A 203 -22.93 20.30 15.47
N ARG A 204 -22.39 20.37 16.70
CA ARG A 204 -21.09 19.76 17.02
C ARG A 204 -21.13 18.25 16.84
N GLU A 205 -22.20 17.59 17.27
CA GLU A 205 -22.38 16.15 17.11
C GLU A 205 -22.50 15.77 15.63
N CYS A 206 -23.30 16.50 14.84
CA CYS A 206 -23.40 16.31 13.40
C CYS A 206 -22.03 16.46 12.71
N LYS A 207 -21.22 17.45 13.11
CA LYS A 207 -19.85 17.62 12.61
C LYS A 207 -18.92 16.47 13.01
N LYS A 208 -19.04 15.92 14.22
CA LYS A 208 -18.28 14.72 14.63
C LYS A 208 -18.67 13.52 13.76
N ASN A 209 -19.96 13.31 13.51
CA ASN A 209 -20.43 12.23 12.64
C ASN A 209 -19.96 12.42 11.20
N GLN A 210 -19.93 13.65 10.70
CA GLN A 210 -19.37 13.94 9.38
C GLN A 210 -17.90 13.56 9.27
N LYS A 211 -17.08 13.84 10.30
CA LYS A 211 -15.66 13.43 10.32
C LYS A 211 -15.49 11.91 10.29
N LYS A 212 -16.30 11.19 11.08
CA LYS A 212 -16.30 9.71 11.08
C LYS A 212 -16.67 9.14 9.71
N ILE A 213 -17.60 9.78 9.01
CA ILE A 213 -17.96 9.39 7.63
C ILE A 213 -16.78 9.65 6.68
N GLU A 214 -16.10 10.79 6.80
CA GLU A 214 -14.92 11.12 5.98
C GLU A 214 -13.73 10.17 6.24
N GLU A 215 -13.53 9.72 7.48
CA GLU A 215 -12.54 8.70 7.84
C GLU A 215 -12.88 7.35 7.17
N ARG A 216 -14.14 6.89 7.28
CA ARG A 216 -14.61 5.67 6.60
C ARG A 216 -14.51 5.75 5.07
N GLU A 217 -14.79 6.91 4.48
CA GLU A 217 -14.62 7.13 3.03
C GLU A 217 -13.17 6.93 2.60
N LYS A 218 -12.21 7.47 3.37
CA LYS A 218 -10.77 7.29 3.12
C LYS A 218 -10.34 5.84 3.31
N GLU A 219 -10.85 5.17 4.33
CA GLU A 219 -10.54 3.76 4.59
C GLU A 219 -10.96 2.89 3.38
N ILE A 220 -12.19 3.08 2.87
CA ILE A 220 -12.67 2.39 1.66
C ILE A 220 -11.82 2.75 0.42
N GLU A 221 -11.38 4.00 0.29
CA GLU A 221 -10.50 4.39 -0.82
C GLU A 221 -9.12 3.70 -0.73
N LEU A 222 -8.57 3.58 0.47
CA LEU A 222 -7.30 2.90 0.71
C LEU A 222 -7.41 1.38 0.52
N THR A 223 -8.53 0.75 0.90
CA THR A 223 -8.77 -0.68 0.63
C THR A 223 -8.86 -0.96 -0.86
N GLU A 224 -9.60 -0.16 -1.62
CA GLU A 224 -9.68 -0.31 -3.09
C GLU A 224 -8.32 -0.13 -3.77
N LYS A 225 -7.52 0.86 -3.33
CA LYS A 225 -6.14 1.03 -3.85
C LYS A 225 -5.28 -0.18 -3.54
N LYS A 226 -5.39 -0.73 -2.33
CA LYS A 226 -4.67 -1.92 -1.92
C LYS A 226 -5.06 -3.15 -2.73
N GLU A 227 -6.34 -3.33 -3.05
CA GLU A 227 -6.80 -4.43 -3.91
C GLU A 227 -6.26 -4.31 -5.34
N LYS A 228 -6.32 -3.12 -5.94
CA LYS A 228 -5.74 -2.86 -7.27
C LYS A 228 -4.24 -3.15 -7.30
N LEU A 229 -3.50 -2.68 -6.30
CA LEU A 229 -2.07 -2.97 -6.17
C LEU A 229 -1.79 -4.47 -6.00
N ARG A 230 -2.67 -5.23 -5.33
CA ARG A 230 -2.56 -6.69 -5.22
C ARG A 230 -2.82 -7.40 -6.54
N GLU A 231 -3.78 -6.93 -7.33
CA GLU A 231 -4.02 -7.42 -8.69
C GLU A 231 -2.83 -7.11 -9.61
N GLU A 232 -2.29 -5.89 -9.55
CA GLU A 232 -1.07 -5.54 -10.29
C GLU A 232 0.11 -6.41 -9.86
N LEU A 233 0.28 -6.66 -8.57
CA LEU A 233 1.31 -7.57 -8.05
C LEU A 233 1.13 -9.01 -8.58
N SER A 234 -0.11 -9.52 -8.63
CA SER A 234 -0.37 -10.87 -9.13
C SER A 234 -0.05 -10.99 -10.63
N THR A 235 -0.37 -9.97 -11.42
CA THR A 235 0.00 -9.93 -12.85
C THR A 235 1.51 -9.89 -13.05
N ILE A 236 2.25 -9.08 -12.29
CA ILE A 236 3.72 -9.00 -12.34
C ILE A 236 4.36 -10.32 -11.93
N LEU A 237 3.83 -11.00 -10.91
CA LEU A 237 4.31 -12.31 -10.49
C LEU A 237 4.08 -13.37 -11.58
N ALA A 238 2.90 -13.36 -12.23
CA ALA A 238 2.59 -14.26 -13.34
C ALA A 238 3.48 -14.01 -14.57
N GLU A 239 3.83 -12.75 -14.86
CA GLU A 239 4.80 -12.38 -15.91
C GLU A 239 6.25 -12.75 -15.53
N GLY A 240 6.60 -12.66 -14.25
CA GLY A 240 7.94 -12.96 -13.74
C GLY A 240 8.26 -14.45 -13.62
N GLU A 241 7.27 -15.29 -13.33
CA GLU A 241 7.43 -16.74 -13.19
C GLU A 241 8.06 -17.43 -14.42
N PRO A 242 7.59 -17.23 -15.67
CA PRO A 242 8.21 -17.86 -16.83
C PRO A 242 9.65 -17.37 -17.06
N LEU A 243 9.96 -16.11 -16.74
CA LEU A 243 11.32 -15.58 -16.86
C LEU A 243 12.25 -16.22 -15.82
N ARG A 244 11.77 -16.42 -14.59
CA ARG A 244 12.51 -17.11 -13.52
C ARG A 244 12.77 -18.57 -13.89
N ARG A 245 11.76 -19.29 -14.38
CA ARG A 245 11.90 -20.66 -14.88
C ARG A 245 12.89 -20.73 -16.04
N GLY A 246 12.82 -19.79 -16.99
CA GLY A 246 13.75 -19.70 -18.11
C GLY A 246 15.21 -19.50 -17.66
N LEU A 247 15.45 -18.66 -16.63
CA LEU A 247 16.81 -18.49 -16.07
C LEU A 247 17.33 -19.78 -15.42
N GLU A 248 16.47 -20.53 -14.74
CA GLU A 248 16.84 -21.78 -14.08
C GLU A 248 17.15 -22.88 -15.11
N GLU A 249 16.35 -22.99 -16.17
CA GLU A 249 16.60 -23.88 -17.30
C GLU A 249 17.93 -23.54 -18.02
N LEU A 250 18.22 -22.25 -18.24
CA LEU A 250 19.49 -21.82 -18.82
C LEU A 250 20.68 -22.13 -17.89
N SER A 251 20.49 -21.99 -16.58
CA SER A 251 21.51 -22.37 -15.59
C SER A 251 21.82 -23.87 -15.67
N GLN A 252 20.80 -24.73 -15.73
CA GLN A 252 20.97 -26.17 -15.88
C GLN A 252 21.69 -26.52 -17.18
N LYS A 253 21.27 -25.95 -18.32
CA LYS A 253 21.94 -26.15 -19.61
C LYS A 253 23.40 -25.70 -19.59
N LYS A 254 23.71 -24.61 -18.88
CA LYS A 254 25.07 -24.11 -18.72
C LYS A 254 25.94 -25.06 -17.88
N GLU A 255 25.38 -25.66 -16.84
CA GLU A 255 26.06 -26.70 -16.08
C GLU A 255 26.33 -27.95 -16.93
N GLU A 256 25.35 -28.39 -17.72
CA GLU A 256 25.50 -29.51 -18.65
C GLU A 256 26.59 -29.23 -19.70
N LEU A 257 26.57 -28.05 -20.33
CA LEU A 257 27.64 -27.63 -21.24
C LEU A 257 29.00 -27.58 -20.52
N GLY A 258 29.03 -27.13 -19.26
CA GLY A 258 30.25 -27.13 -18.44
C GLY A 258 30.81 -28.53 -18.23
N ARG A 259 29.95 -29.51 -17.92
CA ARG A 259 30.35 -30.93 -17.79
C ARG A 259 30.84 -31.50 -19.12
N ASN A 260 30.13 -31.24 -20.21
CA ASN A 260 30.50 -31.70 -21.55
C ASN A 260 31.84 -31.10 -22.00
N LEU A 261 32.07 -29.80 -21.76
CA LEU A 261 33.34 -29.14 -22.04
C LEU A 261 34.47 -29.75 -21.21
N ALA A 262 34.24 -30.02 -19.92
CA ALA A 262 35.23 -30.68 -19.08
C ALA A 262 35.59 -32.08 -19.58
N GLU A 263 34.61 -32.86 -20.04
CA GLU A 263 34.84 -34.18 -20.63
C GLU A 263 35.66 -34.09 -21.93
N ILE A 264 35.36 -33.11 -22.79
CA ILE A 264 36.12 -32.87 -24.02
C ILE A 264 37.56 -32.45 -23.71
N LEU A 265 37.79 -31.61 -22.71
CA LEU A 265 39.14 -31.20 -22.30
C LEU A 265 39.98 -32.36 -21.77
N ILE A 266 39.36 -33.36 -21.13
CA ILE A 266 40.05 -34.59 -20.71
C ILE A 266 40.45 -35.40 -21.94
N LYS A 267 39.51 -35.61 -22.89
CA LYS A 267 39.78 -36.32 -24.14
C LYS A 267 40.85 -35.63 -25.00
N GLU A 268 40.85 -34.29 -25.06
CA GLU A 268 41.86 -33.48 -25.74
C GLU A 268 43.25 -33.79 -25.18
N LYS A 269 43.41 -33.76 -23.85
CA LYS A 269 44.67 -34.11 -23.18
C LYS A 269 45.11 -35.55 -23.45
N ASP A 270 44.18 -36.51 -23.38
CA ASP A 270 44.50 -37.92 -23.65
C ASP A 270 44.96 -38.13 -25.10
N VAL A 271 44.35 -37.44 -26.06
CA VAL A 271 44.74 -37.49 -27.48
C VAL A 271 46.10 -36.82 -27.69
N GLU A 272 46.33 -35.63 -27.12
CA GLU A 272 47.62 -34.93 -27.19
C GLU A 272 48.76 -35.75 -26.57
N GLN A 273 48.54 -36.38 -25.42
CA GLN A 273 49.51 -37.28 -24.80
C GLN A 273 49.84 -38.46 -25.70
N LYS A 274 48.83 -39.11 -26.31
CA LYS A 274 49.04 -40.21 -27.25
C LYS A 274 49.80 -39.77 -28.51
N ILE A 275 49.51 -38.59 -29.05
CA ILE A 275 50.26 -38.03 -30.19
C ILE A 275 51.73 -37.84 -29.79
N SER A 276 52.00 -37.24 -28.62
CA SER A 276 53.36 -37.06 -28.10
C SER A 276 54.10 -38.40 -27.89
N GLU A 277 53.43 -39.42 -27.35
CA GLU A 277 54.03 -40.76 -27.21
C GLU A 277 54.33 -41.42 -28.57
N LEU A 278 53.49 -41.20 -29.58
CA LEU A 278 53.73 -41.67 -30.94
C LEU A 278 54.86 -40.89 -31.62
N GLU A 279 55.04 -39.60 -31.29
CA GLU A 279 56.22 -38.76 -31.64
C GLU A 279 57.52 -39.38 -31.16
N GLU A 280 57.64 -39.63 -29.87
CA GLU A 280 58.85 -40.25 -29.29
C GLU A 280 59.12 -41.65 -29.85
N LYS A 281 58.08 -42.45 -30.10
CA LYS A 281 58.21 -43.80 -30.69
C LYS A 281 58.67 -43.76 -32.15
N GLU A 282 58.27 -42.77 -32.94
CA GLU A 282 58.70 -42.66 -34.35
C GLU A 282 60.20 -42.32 -34.46
N GLU A 283 60.74 -41.51 -33.54
CA GLU A 283 62.16 -41.13 -33.56
C GLU A 283 63.09 -42.34 -33.47
N THR A 284 62.66 -43.40 -32.79
CA THR A 284 63.46 -44.61 -32.51
C THR A 284 63.10 -45.82 -33.37
N ALA A 285 62.04 -45.73 -34.19
CA ALA A 285 61.48 -46.84 -34.96
C ALA A 285 62.14 -47.10 -36.32
N ASN A 286 62.00 -48.33 -36.84
CA ASN A 286 62.48 -48.70 -38.18
C ASN A 286 61.52 -48.22 -39.30
N LEU A 287 61.98 -48.18 -40.55
CA LEU A 287 61.21 -47.66 -41.72
C LEU A 287 59.80 -48.24 -41.89
N ILE A 288 59.58 -49.52 -41.58
CA ILE A 288 58.25 -50.15 -41.68
C ILE A 288 57.36 -49.72 -40.51
N GLU A 289 57.91 -49.69 -39.29
CA GLU A 289 57.24 -49.28 -38.06
C GLU A 289 56.87 -47.79 -38.08
N LYS A 290 57.73 -46.93 -38.64
CA LYS A 290 57.43 -45.51 -38.87
C LYS A 290 56.15 -45.30 -39.67
N ARG A 291 55.95 -46.10 -40.73
CA ARG A 291 54.74 -46.02 -41.57
C ARG A 291 53.48 -46.47 -40.84
N GLU A 292 53.59 -47.36 -39.86
CA GLU A 292 52.46 -47.79 -39.03
C GLU A 292 52.13 -46.74 -37.97
N ILE A 293 53.16 -46.19 -37.31
CA ILE A 293 53.04 -45.09 -36.34
C ILE A 293 52.44 -43.84 -37.00
N GLU A 294 52.84 -43.50 -38.23
CA GLU A 294 52.30 -42.37 -38.98
C GLU A 294 50.81 -42.54 -39.28
N LYS A 295 50.37 -43.76 -39.64
CA LYS A 295 48.93 -44.05 -39.81
C LYS A 295 48.16 -43.93 -38.50
N GLU A 296 48.77 -44.30 -37.38
CA GLU A 296 48.14 -44.12 -36.06
C GLU A 296 48.06 -42.64 -35.68
N ARG A 297 49.10 -41.85 -35.97
CA ARG A 297 49.05 -40.39 -35.80
C ARG A 297 47.95 -39.75 -36.62
N TRP A 298 47.80 -40.10 -37.89
CA TRP A 298 46.72 -39.56 -38.71
C TRP A 298 45.34 -39.84 -38.10
N LYS A 299 45.14 -41.01 -37.50
CA LYS A 299 43.89 -41.31 -36.78
C LYS A 299 43.71 -40.44 -35.54
N MET A 300 44.79 -40.20 -34.77
CA MET A 300 44.73 -39.33 -33.59
C MET A 300 44.52 -37.86 -33.98
N ASP A 301 45.08 -37.40 -35.08
CA ASP A 301 44.86 -36.05 -35.62
C ASP A 301 43.41 -35.87 -36.10
N GLU A 302 42.83 -36.88 -36.77
CA GLU A 302 41.40 -36.90 -37.09
C GLU A 302 40.51 -36.88 -35.84
N GLU A 303 40.94 -37.52 -34.74
CA GLU A 303 40.25 -37.46 -33.45
C GLU A 303 40.39 -36.06 -32.80
N ARG A 304 41.55 -35.44 -32.91
CA ARG A 304 41.81 -34.07 -32.46
C ARG A 304 40.93 -33.06 -33.19
N GLU A 305 40.81 -33.16 -34.51
CA GLU A 305 39.93 -32.32 -35.31
C GLU A 305 38.46 -32.44 -34.86
N LYS A 306 37.97 -33.67 -34.63
CA LYS A 306 36.62 -33.90 -34.10
C LYS A 306 36.42 -33.35 -32.68
N ILE A 307 37.45 -33.36 -31.84
CA ILE A 307 37.42 -32.78 -30.49
C ILE A 307 37.34 -31.25 -30.57
N GLU A 308 38.16 -30.64 -31.44
CA GLU A 308 38.19 -29.19 -31.72
C GLU A 308 36.84 -28.70 -32.25
N GLU A 309 36.26 -29.38 -33.25
CA GLU A 309 34.94 -29.06 -33.79
C GLU A 309 33.85 -29.10 -32.71
N ARG A 310 33.85 -30.14 -31.87
CA ARG A 310 32.89 -30.25 -30.76
C ARG A 310 33.10 -29.16 -29.71
N LYS A 311 34.35 -28.77 -29.43
CA LYS A 311 34.69 -27.67 -28.53
C LYS A 311 34.17 -26.33 -29.07
N TRP A 312 34.30 -26.09 -30.37
CA TRP A 312 33.72 -24.91 -31.02
C TRP A 312 32.19 -24.90 -30.92
N GLN A 313 31.54 -26.02 -31.20
CA GLN A 313 30.08 -26.15 -31.08
C GLN A 313 29.58 -25.90 -29.66
N LEU A 314 30.26 -26.43 -28.63
CA LEU A 314 29.90 -26.20 -27.22
C LEU A 314 30.15 -24.75 -26.80
N ASN A 315 31.21 -24.12 -27.29
CA ASN A 315 31.49 -22.70 -27.01
C ASN A 315 30.46 -21.77 -27.68
N GLU A 316 30.07 -22.03 -28.92
CA GLU A 316 28.95 -21.30 -29.55
C GLU A 316 27.65 -21.47 -28.78
N ALA A 317 27.34 -22.70 -28.33
CA ALA A 317 26.15 -22.96 -27.52
C ALA A 317 26.19 -22.20 -26.20
N LYS A 318 27.37 -22.11 -25.56
CA LYS A 318 27.58 -21.34 -24.33
C LYS A 318 27.37 -19.84 -24.55
N GLU A 319 27.82 -19.29 -25.68
CA GLU A 319 27.59 -17.89 -26.03
C GLU A 319 26.10 -17.61 -26.29
N LYS A 320 25.40 -18.50 -27.01
CA LYS A 320 23.94 -18.38 -27.24
C LYS A 320 23.17 -18.37 -25.93
N ILE A 321 23.45 -19.30 -25.01
CA ILE A 321 22.87 -19.32 -23.65
C ILE A 321 23.18 -18.02 -22.90
N ALA A 322 24.42 -17.50 -23.00
CA ALA A 322 24.78 -16.24 -22.35
C ALA A 322 24.08 -15.01 -22.94
N GLN A 323 23.70 -15.03 -24.22
CA GLN A 323 22.87 -13.99 -24.83
C GLN A 323 21.41 -14.10 -24.35
N GLU A 324 20.83 -15.31 -24.40
CA GLU A 324 19.48 -15.58 -23.89
C GLU A 324 19.34 -15.23 -22.40
N GLU A 325 20.32 -15.57 -21.57
CA GLU A 325 20.35 -15.16 -20.15
C GLU A 325 20.31 -13.64 -19.99
N ARG A 326 21.07 -12.90 -20.82
CA ARG A 326 21.11 -11.43 -20.77
C ARG A 326 19.76 -10.83 -21.15
N GLU A 327 19.13 -11.34 -22.19
CA GLU A 327 17.81 -10.88 -22.63
C GLU A 327 16.73 -11.13 -21.56
N ILE A 328 16.72 -12.32 -20.95
CA ILE A 328 15.77 -12.64 -19.88
C ILE A 328 16.03 -11.77 -18.65
N LYS A 329 17.29 -11.56 -18.26
CA LYS A 329 17.66 -10.67 -17.14
C LYS A 329 17.18 -9.23 -17.38
N LEU A 330 17.35 -8.70 -18.60
CA LEU A 330 16.87 -7.36 -18.96
C LEU A 330 15.35 -7.21 -18.84
N LYS A 331 14.59 -8.26 -19.14
CA LYS A 331 13.14 -8.28 -18.98
C LYS A 331 12.69 -8.49 -17.52
N HIS A 332 13.44 -9.28 -16.76
CA HIS A 332 13.09 -9.62 -15.38
C HIS A 332 13.40 -8.49 -14.38
N GLN A 333 14.51 -7.78 -14.57
CA GLN A 333 14.93 -6.68 -13.69
C GLN A 333 13.84 -5.61 -13.44
N PRO A 334 13.18 -5.04 -14.46
CA PRO A 334 12.14 -4.03 -14.23
C PRO A 334 10.90 -4.62 -13.53
N LEU A 335 10.61 -5.91 -13.70
CA LEU A 335 9.51 -6.56 -12.98
C LEU A 335 9.81 -6.66 -11.48
N ILE A 336 11.05 -7.03 -11.11
CA ILE A 336 11.49 -7.07 -9.70
C ILE A 336 11.41 -5.66 -9.08
N GLU A 337 11.82 -4.63 -9.80
CA GLU A 337 11.75 -3.25 -9.31
C GLU A 337 10.31 -2.81 -9.06
N LYS A 338 9.40 -3.09 -10.01
CA LYS A 338 7.97 -2.82 -9.84
C LYS A 338 7.36 -3.63 -8.69
N GLU A 339 7.69 -4.90 -8.57
CA GLU A 339 7.24 -5.77 -7.47
C GLU A 339 7.59 -5.16 -6.11
N ASN A 340 8.84 -4.71 -5.94
CA ASN A 340 9.31 -4.11 -4.70
C ASN A 340 8.65 -2.74 -4.43
N LEU A 341 8.37 -1.95 -5.46
CA LEU A 341 7.65 -0.68 -5.30
C LEU A 341 6.21 -0.93 -4.83
N ILE A 342 5.50 -1.83 -5.50
CA ILE A 342 4.11 -2.18 -5.15
C ILE A 342 4.03 -2.77 -3.74
N LYS A 343 4.97 -3.64 -3.36
CA LYS A 343 5.05 -4.17 -1.97
C LYS A 343 5.19 -3.05 -0.95
N LYS A 344 6.09 -2.09 -1.18
CA LYS A 344 6.27 -0.93 -0.28
C LYS A 344 5.03 -0.05 -0.21
N GLU A 345 4.32 0.14 -1.31
CA GLU A 345 3.07 0.91 -1.34
C GLU A 345 1.96 0.20 -0.56
N ILE A 346 1.82 -1.12 -0.72
CA ILE A 346 0.89 -1.94 0.08
C ILE A 346 1.22 -1.84 1.57
N GLU A 347 2.49 -1.96 1.96
CA GLU A 347 2.93 -1.81 3.35
C GLU A 347 2.70 -0.40 3.91
N ALA A 348 2.80 0.64 3.07
CA ALA A 348 2.51 2.01 3.47
C ALA A 348 0.99 2.19 3.72
N ILE A 349 0.14 1.65 2.85
CA ILE A 349 -1.31 1.66 3.02
C ILE A 349 -1.71 0.88 4.29
N GLU A 350 -1.12 -0.29 4.53
CA GLU A 350 -1.37 -1.09 5.73
C GLU A 350 -1.00 -0.36 7.02
N ARG A 351 0.08 0.43 7.01
CA ARG A 351 0.46 1.27 8.16
C ARG A 351 -0.53 2.41 8.41
N ILE A 352 -1.14 2.98 7.38
CA ILE A 352 -2.14 4.04 7.52
C ILE A 352 -3.41 3.47 8.15
N ILE A 353 -3.92 2.36 7.59
CA ILE A 353 -5.11 1.67 8.12
C ILE A 353 -4.85 1.17 9.56
N GLY A 354 -3.68 0.57 9.81
CA GLY A 354 -3.34 0.04 11.14
C GLY A 354 -3.18 1.10 12.23
N LYS A 355 -2.73 2.31 11.88
CA LYS A 355 -2.63 3.43 12.85
C LYS A 355 -3.98 4.02 13.22
N GLU A 356 -4.93 4.10 12.28
CA GLU A 356 -6.30 4.55 12.57
C GLU A 356 -7.00 3.59 13.57
N VAL A 357 -6.72 2.28 13.50
CA VAL A 357 -7.26 1.26 14.43
C VAL A 357 -6.67 1.35 15.84
N GLU A 358 -5.41 1.78 16.00
CA GLU A 358 -4.81 2.00 17.33
C GLU A 358 -5.31 3.27 18.03
N GLU A 359 -5.65 4.32 17.27
CA GLU A 359 -6.23 5.54 17.82
C GLU A 359 -7.69 5.33 18.30
N GLU A 360 -8.51 4.53 17.60
CA GLU A 360 -9.86 4.19 18.07
C GLU A 360 -9.86 3.43 19.42
N LYS A 361 -8.91 2.51 19.63
CA LYS A 361 -8.81 1.75 20.89
C LYS A 361 -8.36 2.58 22.10
N ARG A 362 -7.76 3.75 21.90
CA ARG A 362 -7.31 4.62 23.01
C ARG A 362 -8.38 5.60 23.50
N VAL A 363 -9.53 5.72 22.83
CA VAL A 363 -10.56 6.73 23.14
C VAL A 363 -11.74 6.17 23.96
N GLU A 364 -11.81 4.87 24.21
CA GLU A 364 -12.86 4.26 25.04
C GLU A 364 -12.45 4.09 26.51
N ILE A 365 -12.28 5.20 27.24
CA ILE A 365 -12.37 5.19 28.71
C ILE A 365 -13.38 6.28 29.12
N PRO A 366 -14.54 5.92 29.69
CA PRO A 366 -15.52 6.88 30.19
C PRO A 366 -14.99 7.70 31.38
N GLU A 367 -15.04 9.01 31.25
CA GLU A 367 -14.72 9.98 32.30
C GLU A 367 -15.96 10.21 33.19
N GLU A 368 -16.02 9.52 34.33
CA GLU A 368 -16.82 9.94 35.48
C GLU A 368 -15.86 10.31 36.63
N ALA A 369 -15.82 11.59 36.98
CA ALA A 369 -15.25 12.04 38.24
C ALA A 369 -16.28 11.92 39.36
N PRO A 370 -15.85 11.71 40.62
CA PRO A 370 -15.84 12.88 41.49
C PRO A 370 -14.62 13.02 42.42
N SER A 371 -14.13 14.27 42.50
CA SER A 371 -13.79 15.03 43.71
C SER A 371 -12.93 14.39 44.82
N GLY A 372 -11.67 14.85 44.89
CA GLY A 372 -11.17 15.61 46.04
C GLY A 372 -10.26 14.89 47.05
N LYS A 373 -8.95 15.22 47.01
CA LYS A 373 -8.15 15.78 48.13
C LYS A 373 -6.68 15.97 47.73
N GLU A 374 -6.10 17.06 48.22
CA GLU A 374 -4.76 17.56 47.92
C GLU A 374 -3.62 16.91 48.76
N LYS A 375 -2.46 16.77 48.07
CA LYS A 375 -1.03 16.71 48.51
C LYS A 375 -0.47 15.40 49.14
N PRO A 376 0.86 15.14 49.05
CA PRO A 376 1.93 15.76 48.25
C PRO A 376 2.73 14.79 47.36
N ILE A 377 3.50 15.39 46.46
CA ILE A 377 4.44 14.81 45.48
C ILE A 377 5.72 14.37 46.19
N GLU A 378 6.03 13.07 46.16
CA GLU A 378 7.37 12.48 46.24
C GLU A 378 7.23 10.96 45.98
N GLU A 379 8.25 10.34 45.36
CA GLU A 379 8.28 8.94 44.87
C GLU A 379 7.50 8.63 43.59
N MET A 380 8.11 8.91 42.43
CA MET A 380 8.12 7.98 41.28
C MET A 380 9.15 8.46 40.25
N GLU A 381 10.43 8.40 40.59
CA GLU A 381 11.53 8.60 39.62
C GLU A 381 12.65 7.55 39.81
N LYS A 382 12.24 6.29 39.98
CA LYS A 382 13.14 5.13 39.92
C LYS A 382 12.39 3.95 39.35
N ILE A 383 12.37 3.80 38.02
CA ILE A 383 12.19 2.48 37.38
C ILE A 383 12.89 2.37 36.00
N GLU A 384 13.28 3.44 35.30
CA GLU A 384 13.80 3.29 33.93
C GLU A 384 15.34 3.16 33.75
N LYS A 385 16.15 3.02 34.80
CA LYS A 385 17.63 2.94 34.66
C LYS A 385 18.32 1.55 34.54
N PRO A 386 17.68 0.36 34.55
CA PRO A 386 18.44 -0.88 34.41
C PRO A 386 18.80 -1.27 32.96
N GLU A 387 18.10 -0.77 31.94
CA GLU A 387 18.26 -1.28 30.56
C GLU A 387 19.29 -0.49 29.73
N GLU A 388 19.35 0.83 29.82
CA GLU A 388 20.35 1.64 29.10
C GLU A 388 21.78 1.28 29.50
N SER A 389 22.01 0.94 30.78
CA SER A 389 23.33 0.55 31.30
C SER A 389 23.82 -0.82 30.79
N LYS A 390 22.91 -1.70 30.33
CA LYS A 390 23.27 -2.99 29.74
C LYS A 390 23.65 -2.82 28.27
N ILE A 391 22.92 -1.99 27.54
CA ILE A 391 23.18 -1.70 26.13
C ILE A 391 24.53 -0.98 25.96
N GLU A 392 24.88 -0.05 26.86
CA GLU A 392 26.18 0.63 26.82
C GLU A 392 27.36 -0.31 27.11
N LYS A 393 27.18 -1.27 28.01
CA LYS A 393 28.21 -2.29 28.29
C LYS A 393 28.42 -3.22 27.11
N GLU A 394 27.33 -3.67 26.48
CA GLU A 394 27.38 -4.57 25.33
C GLU A 394 28.03 -3.90 24.09
N LEU A 395 27.77 -2.60 23.87
CA LEU A 395 28.43 -1.82 22.82
C LEU A 395 29.93 -1.60 23.09
N ARG A 396 30.33 -1.47 24.36
CA ARG A 396 31.74 -1.33 24.75
C ARG A 396 32.49 -2.64 24.56
N GLU A 397 31.92 -3.77 24.98
CA GLU A 397 32.48 -5.11 24.76
C GLU A 397 32.62 -5.44 23.26
N ARG A 398 31.64 -5.04 22.44
CA ARG A 398 31.70 -5.23 20.98
C ARG A 398 32.80 -4.41 20.31
N LYS A 399 33.11 -3.21 20.82
CA LYS A 399 34.22 -2.38 20.32
C LYS A 399 35.57 -2.99 20.70
N GLU A 400 35.73 -3.42 21.94
CA GLU A 400 36.96 -4.07 22.41
C GLU A 400 37.22 -5.39 21.65
N PHE A 401 36.17 -6.13 21.32
CA PHE A 401 36.26 -7.34 20.50
C PHE A 401 36.73 -7.04 19.05
N LEU A 402 36.26 -5.94 18.45
CA LEU A 402 36.70 -5.52 17.11
C LEU A 402 38.14 -5.00 17.09
N GLU A 403 38.60 -4.36 18.17
CA GLU A 403 40.00 -3.97 18.32
C GLU A 403 40.92 -5.19 18.47
N ARG A 404 40.53 -6.19 19.27
CA ARG A 404 41.28 -7.46 19.34
C ARG A 404 41.36 -8.18 18.00
N LEU A 405 40.28 -8.19 17.21
CA LEU A 405 40.31 -8.80 15.87
C LEU A 405 41.21 -8.04 14.87
N LYS A 406 41.41 -6.74 15.08
CA LYS A 406 42.37 -5.94 14.30
C LYS A 406 43.80 -6.16 14.75
N GLU A 407 44.02 -6.49 16.03
CA GLU A 407 45.34 -6.76 16.59
C GLU A 407 45.79 -8.21 16.33
N GLU A 408 44.85 -9.18 16.33
CA GLU A 408 45.10 -10.58 15.96
C GLU A 408 45.31 -10.79 14.45
N ARG A 409 44.70 -9.95 13.59
CA ARG A 409 45.07 -9.86 12.17
C ARG A 409 46.20 -8.84 12.01
N GLY A 410 47.42 -9.26 12.33
CA GLY A 410 48.63 -8.52 11.99
C GLY A 410 48.63 -8.12 10.51
N ILE A 411 48.26 -6.87 10.23
CA ILE A 411 48.53 -6.19 8.96
C ILE A 411 49.60 -5.16 9.29
N GLU A 412 50.84 -5.63 9.24
CA GLU A 412 52.00 -4.75 9.07
C GLU A 412 51.80 -3.98 7.77
N LYS A 413 51.80 -2.64 7.88
CA LYS A 413 52.02 -1.77 6.72
C LYS A 413 53.50 -1.90 6.35
N GLU A 414 53.82 -2.78 5.41
CA GLU A 414 55.08 -2.65 4.67
C GLU A 414 54.97 -1.48 3.69
N VAL A 415 55.89 -0.55 3.91
CA VAL A 415 56.23 0.57 3.04
C VAL A 415 57.02 0.02 1.86
N LEU A 416 56.51 0.20 0.65
CA LEU A 416 57.29 0.07 -0.58
C LEU A 416 57.26 1.41 -1.32
N GLU A 417 58.45 1.98 -1.45
CA GLU A 417 58.74 3.24 -2.15
C GLU A 417 58.35 3.16 -3.63
N PRO A 418 57.88 4.26 -4.26
CA PRO A 418 57.66 4.31 -5.68
C PRO A 418 58.95 4.70 -6.40
N THR A 419 59.47 3.81 -7.25
CA THR A 419 60.46 4.18 -8.26
C THR A 419 59.77 4.97 -9.37
N GLU A 420 60.33 6.15 -9.63
CA GLU A 420 60.10 6.99 -10.80
C GLU A 420 60.54 6.28 -12.09
N GLU A 421 60.12 6.85 -13.22
CA GLU A 421 60.48 6.48 -14.60
C GLU A 421 59.55 5.48 -15.32
N LEU A 422 58.43 5.98 -15.82
CA LEU A 422 58.26 6.13 -17.27
C LEU A 422 57.05 7.02 -17.59
N GLU A 423 57.39 8.09 -18.26
CA GLU A 423 56.55 9.19 -18.71
C GLU A 423 55.50 8.78 -19.76
N GLU A 424 54.53 9.67 -19.90
CA GLU A 424 53.75 9.93 -21.10
C GLU A 424 52.81 8.83 -21.61
N LEU A 425 51.59 8.85 -21.11
CA LEU A 425 50.41 8.76 -21.97
C LEU A 425 49.31 9.68 -21.45
N ILE A 426 49.00 10.66 -22.29
CA ILE A 426 48.04 11.75 -22.14
C ILE A 426 46.71 11.25 -21.54
N ILE A 427 46.45 11.55 -20.26
CA ILE A 427 45.12 11.46 -19.68
C ILE A 427 44.72 12.86 -19.24
N ARG A 428 43.88 13.50 -20.05
CA ARG A 428 43.18 14.73 -19.67
C ARG A 428 42.47 14.48 -18.33
N PRO A 429 42.51 15.40 -17.35
CA PRO A 429 41.73 15.23 -16.14
C PRO A 429 40.26 15.10 -16.55
N VAL A 430 39.70 13.90 -16.36
CA VAL A 430 38.28 13.65 -16.59
C VAL A 430 37.53 14.60 -15.65
N PRO A 431 36.66 15.48 -16.17
CA PRO A 431 35.96 16.43 -15.33
C PRO A 431 35.18 15.67 -14.27
N GLN A 432 35.42 16.02 -13.00
CA GLN A 432 34.69 15.43 -11.89
C GLN A 432 33.19 15.66 -12.12
N LYS A 433 32.41 14.58 -12.04
CA LYS A 433 30.96 14.67 -12.22
C LYS A 433 30.43 15.62 -11.16
N PRO A 434 29.72 16.71 -11.53
CA PRO A 434 29.18 17.62 -10.54
C PRO A 434 28.22 16.85 -9.63
N PRO A 435 28.24 17.14 -8.31
CA PRO A 435 27.44 16.45 -7.33
C PRO A 435 25.96 16.46 -7.75
N LEU A 436 25.25 15.37 -7.46
CA LEU A 436 23.86 15.17 -7.92
C LEU A 436 22.93 16.34 -7.54
N PHE A 437 23.25 17.04 -6.45
CA PHE A 437 22.54 18.22 -5.99
C PHE A 437 22.69 19.43 -6.93
N GLU A 438 23.87 19.66 -7.48
CA GLU A 438 24.11 20.73 -8.46
C GLU A 438 23.37 20.46 -9.78
N LYS A 439 23.29 19.20 -10.21
CA LYS A 439 22.49 18.82 -11.38
C LYS A 439 21.00 19.02 -11.14
N LEU A 440 20.52 18.74 -9.94
CA LEU A 440 19.12 18.93 -9.58
C LEU A 440 18.78 20.43 -9.50
N LEU A 441 19.64 21.23 -8.86
CA LEU A 441 19.51 22.69 -8.81
C LEU A 441 19.56 23.29 -10.21
N ALA A 442 20.51 22.90 -11.06
CA ALA A 442 20.59 23.39 -12.43
C ALA A 442 19.33 23.04 -13.23
N ARG A 443 18.78 21.83 -13.07
CA ARG A 443 17.50 21.45 -13.70
C ARG A 443 16.33 22.29 -13.21
N ILE A 444 16.26 22.58 -11.90
CA ILE A 444 15.21 23.44 -11.33
C ILE A 444 15.34 24.88 -11.84
N ILE A 445 16.56 25.40 -11.95
CA ILE A 445 16.80 26.75 -12.48
C ILE A 445 16.42 26.81 -13.96
N ILE A 446 16.78 25.81 -14.76
CA ILE A 446 16.41 25.76 -16.18
C ILE A 446 14.89 25.66 -16.35
N THR A 447 14.21 24.79 -15.59
CA THR A 447 12.75 24.64 -15.71
C THR A 447 12.01 25.89 -15.25
N THR A 448 12.48 26.57 -14.20
CA THR A 448 11.89 27.84 -13.75
C THR A 448 12.07 28.95 -14.80
N VAL A 449 13.25 29.07 -15.41
CA VAL A 449 13.48 30.03 -16.51
C VAL A 449 12.58 29.74 -17.71
N VAL A 450 12.44 28.48 -18.11
CA VAL A 450 11.56 28.09 -19.22
C VAL A 450 10.09 28.41 -18.91
N LEU A 451 9.63 28.18 -17.68
CA LEU A 451 8.27 28.55 -17.24
C LEU A 451 8.03 30.06 -17.28
N VAL A 452 9.03 30.87 -16.88
CA VAL A 452 8.93 32.33 -16.97
C VAL A 452 8.86 32.79 -18.42
N ILE A 453 9.65 32.18 -19.32
CA ILE A 453 9.59 32.49 -20.77
C ILE A 453 8.22 32.10 -21.35
N LEU A 454 7.68 30.94 -21.00
CA LEU A 454 6.36 30.51 -21.47
C LEU A 454 5.23 31.40 -20.96
N THR A 455 5.27 31.80 -19.70
CA THR A 455 4.25 32.69 -19.13
C THR A 455 4.33 34.10 -19.73
N THR A 456 5.52 34.63 -19.97
CA THR A 456 5.70 35.92 -20.65
C THR A 456 5.24 35.87 -22.11
N LEU A 457 5.56 34.81 -22.86
CA LEU A 457 5.04 34.61 -24.22
C LEU A 457 3.51 34.49 -24.24
N PHE A 458 2.93 33.78 -23.29
CA PHE A 458 1.48 33.68 -23.15
C PHE A 458 0.83 35.02 -22.84
N PHE A 459 1.43 35.82 -21.94
CA PHE A 459 0.97 37.18 -21.63
C PHE A 459 1.07 38.11 -22.84
N LEU A 460 2.17 38.05 -23.60
CA LEU A 460 2.36 38.83 -24.82
C LEU A 460 1.35 38.41 -25.90
N TRP A 461 1.11 37.12 -26.07
CA TRP A 461 0.09 36.59 -26.98
C TRP A 461 -1.31 37.05 -26.57
N TYR A 462 -1.67 36.89 -25.29
CA TYR A 462 -2.95 37.34 -24.75
C TYR A 462 -3.15 38.85 -24.93
N PHE A 463 -2.12 39.65 -24.66
CA PHE A 463 -2.18 41.10 -24.82
C PHE A 463 -2.30 41.53 -26.29
N PHE A 464 -1.57 40.87 -27.20
CA PHE A 464 -1.62 41.17 -28.64
C PHE A 464 -2.98 40.84 -29.26
N PHE A 465 -3.64 39.76 -28.83
CA PHE A 465 -4.99 39.42 -29.29
C PHE A 465 -6.07 40.26 -28.61
N LYS A 466 -5.88 40.69 -27.37
CA LYS A 466 -6.82 41.55 -26.65
C LYS A 466 -6.81 43.01 -27.14
N THR A 467 -5.72 43.48 -27.74
CA THR A 467 -5.60 44.85 -28.28
C THR A 467 -5.98 44.98 -29.75
N LYS A 468 -6.33 43.88 -30.43
CA LYS A 468 -6.81 43.84 -31.82
C LYS A 468 -8.34 43.64 -31.96
N ILE A 469 -9.07 43.67 -30.86
CA ILE A 469 -10.54 43.78 -30.79
C ILE A 469 -10.83 45.17 -30.22
#